data_AF-A0A168CY14-F1
#
_entry.id   AF-A0A168CY14-F1
#
_cell.length_a   1.000
_cell.length_b   1.000
_cell.length_c   1.000
_cell.angle_alpha   90.00
_cell.angle_beta   90.00
_cell.angle_gamma   90.00
#
_symmetry.space_group_name_H-M   'P 1'
#
loop_
_entity.id
_entity.type
_entity.pdbx_description
1 polymer ?
#
loop_
_entity_poly.entity_id
_entity_poly.type
_entity_poly.pdbx_seq_one_letter_code
_entity_poly.pdbx_strand_id
1 'polypeptide(L)'
;MTEKRAFLACVPCIVAGSHTIDHRCHKRGKMPCASCQGKQECTQIPPEFEKEKNDVLQMQKEYDEGLNQFVKDNCRAEFNELMVPLKKRLEKWFAEELKQRQELAKQREEEEMRRQAEAEKAAEEERKAEEERMLKERMDFLHEYLVGQKMLEDKTPPQRIAITTQPLSVKVENIESLLERLVQSQEAMAAAMQRHADAAIQNSESWAKWFELEDKKRKRGDVEEDCNDEKCGQIDEDRNAGGDKMDMQE
;
A
#
# COMPACT_ATOMS: atom_id res chain seq x y z
N MET A 1 -33.55 -13.94 33.13
CA MET A 1 -32.32 -13.32 32.61
C MET A 1 -32.71 -12.21 31.64
N THR A 2 -32.57 -10.96 32.06
CA THR A 2 -33.20 -9.77 31.44
C THR A 2 -32.16 -8.88 30.74
N GLU A 3 -31.67 -9.29 29.56
CA GLU A 3 -30.93 -8.42 28.64
C GLU A 3 -31.87 -7.56 27.78
N LYS A 4 -32.99 -7.08 28.35
CA LYS A 4 -33.97 -6.23 27.64
C LYS A 4 -33.66 -4.72 27.73
N ARG A 5 -32.46 -4.33 28.17
CA ARG A 5 -32.14 -2.93 28.54
C ARG A 5 -30.97 -2.31 27.77
N ALA A 6 -30.68 -2.78 26.56
CA ALA A 6 -29.77 -2.06 25.65
C ALA A 6 -30.56 -1.08 24.77
N PHE A 7 -30.03 0.10 24.50
CA PHE A 7 -30.56 1.01 23.47
C PHE A 7 -30.32 0.37 22.10
N LEU A 8 -31.37 0.19 21.29
CA LEU A 8 -31.30 -0.62 20.07
C LEU A 8 -31.45 0.18 18.77
N ALA A 9 -31.27 1.50 18.78
CA ALA A 9 -31.33 2.28 17.56
C ALA A 9 -29.98 2.27 16.80
N CYS A 10 -30.05 2.10 15.48
CA CYS A 10 -28.92 2.26 14.57
C CYS A 10 -28.81 3.72 14.11
N VAL A 11 -27.61 4.19 13.77
CA VAL A 11 -27.42 5.58 13.30
C VAL A 11 -28.24 5.88 12.04
N PRO A 12 -28.23 5.05 10.97
CA PRO A 12 -29.09 5.28 9.80
C PRO A 12 -30.57 5.38 10.15
N CYS A 13 -31.02 4.65 11.17
CA CYS A 13 -32.41 4.58 11.56
C CYS A 13 -32.90 5.89 12.18
N ILE A 14 -32.02 6.54 12.96
CA ILE A 14 -32.25 7.84 13.57
C ILE A 14 -32.21 8.93 12.50
N VAL A 15 -31.19 8.91 11.63
CA VAL A 15 -31.03 9.88 10.54
C VAL A 15 -32.20 9.80 9.55
N ALA A 16 -32.64 8.59 9.19
CA ALA A 16 -33.81 8.40 8.33
C ALA A 16 -35.16 8.70 9.01
N GLY A 17 -35.19 8.92 10.34
CA GLY A 17 -36.43 9.13 11.09
C GLY A 17 -37.28 7.87 11.29
N SER A 18 -36.76 6.69 10.92
CA SER A 18 -37.43 5.40 11.13
C SER A 18 -37.49 4.98 12.60
N HIS A 19 -36.62 5.55 13.45
CA HIS A 19 -36.68 5.36 14.89
C HIS A 19 -37.54 6.44 15.55
N THR A 20 -38.69 6.04 16.07
CA THR A 20 -39.62 6.88 16.84
C THR A 20 -39.93 6.23 18.18
N ILE A 21 -40.64 6.95 19.06
CA ILE A 21 -41.04 6.43 20.37
C ILE A 21 -41.95 5.20 20.26
N ASP A 22 -42.81 5.17 19.22
CA ASP A 22 -43.75 4.09 18.91
C ASP A 22 -43.13 2.99 18.05
N HIS A 23 -42.17 3.34 17.18
CA HIS A 23 -41.51 2.40 16.29
C HIS A 23 -39.99 2.34 16.54
N ARG A 24 -39.57 1.27 17.22
CA ARG A 24 -38.19 1.12 17.68
C ARG A 24 -37.37 0.30 16.70
N CYS A 25 -36.20 0.84 16.34
CA CYS A 25 -35.17 0.03 15.72
C CYS A 25 -34.64 -0.97 16.76
N HIS A 26 -34.37 -2.18 16.31
CA HIS A 26 -33.82 -3.26 17.14
C HIS A 26 -32.49 -3.79 16.57
N LYS A 27 -31.46 -2.96 16.59
CA LYS A 27 -30.11 -3.38 16.20
C LYS A 27 -29.46 -4.19 17.32
N ARG A 28 -29.01 -5.42 17.03
CA ARG A 28 -28.29 -6.29 17.97
C ARG A 28 -26.90 -6.62 17.45
N GLY A 29 -25.87 -6.23 18.20
CA GLY A 29 -24.48 -6.54 17.86
C GLY A 29 -24.09 -6.08 16.45
N LYS A 30 -23.36 -6.95 15.73
CA LYS A 30 -22.89 -6.67 14.36
C LYS A 30 -23.93 -6.95 13.26
N MET A 31 -25.13 -7.41 13.62
CA MET A 31 -26.17 -7.72 12.63
C MET A 31 -26.90 -6.46 12.19
N PRO A 32 -27.28 -6.36 10.90
CA PRO A 32 -28.10 -5.27 10.41
C PRO A 32 -29.49 -5.29 11.06
N CYS A 33 -30.04 -4.09 11.27
CA CYS A 33 -31.40 -3.95 11.79
C CYS A 33 -32.45 -4.31 10.71
N ALA A 34 -33.69 -4.64 11.12
CA ALA A 34 -34.78 -4.95 10.19
C ALA A 34 -35.06 -3.81 9.20
N SER A 35 -35.07 -2.55 9.68
CA SER A 35 -35.26 -1.35 8.86
C SER A 35 -34.10 -1.10 7.87
N CYS A 36 -32.94 -1.67 8.16
CA CYS A 36 -31.71 -1.47 7.40
C CYS A 36 -31.54 -2.51 6.29
N GLN A 37 -32.32 -3.60 6.32
CA GLN A 37 -32.36 -4.66 5.29
C GLN A 37 -30.98 -5.10 4.75
N GLY A 38 -30.00 -5.27 5.63
CA GLY A 38 -28.67 -5.76 5.20
C GLY A 38 -27.75 -4.71 4.57
N LYS A 39 -28.10 -3.43 4.58
CA LYS A 39 -27.17 -2.36 4.20
C LYS A 39 -25.93 -2.40 5.10
N GLN A 40 -24.74 -2.47 4.50
CA GLN A 40 -23.43 -2.41 5.19
C GLN A 40 -23.28 -1.15 6.07
N GLU A 41 -24.12 -0.16 5.77
CA GLU A 41 -24.27 1.12 6.44
C GLU A 41 -24.95 1.03 7.81
N CYS A 42 -25.51 -0.12 8.20
CA CYS A 42 -26.05 -0.27 9.54
C CYS A 42 -24.92 -0.14 10.56
N THR A 43 -24.78 1.04 11.16
CA THR A 43 -23.78 1.37 12.18
C THR A 43 -24.41 1.53 13.56
N GLN A 44 -23.66 1.16 14.60
CA GLN A 44 -24.06 1.43 15.98
C GLN A 44 -23.73 2.90 16.30
N ILE A 45 -24.41 3.45 17.29
CA ILE A 45 -24.13 4.81 17.76
C ILE A 45 -22.74 4.84 18.40
N PRO A 46 -21.85 5.75 17.97
CA PRO A 46 -20.50 5.87 18.52
C PRO A 46 -20.49 6.19 20.02
N PRO A 47 -19.40 5.87 20.74
CA PRO A 47 -19.27 6.14 22.18
C PRO A 47 -19.39 7.64 22.51
N GLU A 48 -18.99 8.52 21.59
CA GLU A 48 -19.07 9.98 21.72
C GLU A 48 -20.50 10.51 21.92
N PHE A 49 -21.52 9.73 21.57
CA PHE A 49 -22.93 10.06 21.70
C PHE A 49 -23.63 9.27 22.82
N GLU A 50 -22.87 8.60 23.70
CA GLU A 50 -23.45 7.76 24.74
C GLU A 50 -24.35 8.50 25.71
N LYS A 51 -24.02 9.76 26.02
CA LYS A 51 -24.82 10.58 26.95
C LYS A 51 -26.21 10.84 26.36
N GLU A 52 -26.27 11.40 25.16
CA GLU A 52 -27.52 11.72 24.46
C GLU A 52 -28.32 10.45 24.17
N LYS A 53 -27.64 9.35 23.82
CA LYS A 53 -28.24 8.02 23.69
C LYS A 53 -28.89 7.55 25.00
N ASN A 54 -28.25 7.75 26.14
CA ASN A 54 -28.78 7.36 27.45
C ASN A 54 -29.97 8.23 27.86
N ASP A 55 -29.94 9.53 27.54
CA ASP A 55 -31.06 10.45 27.78
C ASP A 55 -32.31 10.02 26.99
N VAL A 56 -32.13 9.69 25.70
CA VAL A 56 -33.21 9.16 24.85
C VAL A 56 -33.69 7.80 25.34
N LEU A 57 -32.80 6.92 25.82
CA LEU A 57 -33.16 5.63 26.42
C LEU A 57 -33.98 5.82 27.71
N GLN A 58 -33.65 6.82 28.52
CA GLN A 58 -34.38 7.13 29.74
C GLN A 58 -35.81 7.55 29.41
N MET A 59 -35.99 8.48 28.47
CA MET A 59 -37.32 8.91 28.02
C MET A 59 -38.15 7.76 27.44
N GLN A 60 -37.53 6.82 26.72
CA GLN A 60 -38.21 5.62 26.24
C GLN A 60 -38.73 4.73 27.37
N LYS A 61 -37.96 4.59 28.46
CA LYS A 61 -38.40 3.83 29.64
C LYS A 61 -39.55 4.52 30.35
N GLU A 62 -39.45 5.83 30.54
CA GLU A 62 -40.51 6.62 31.19
C GLU A 62 -41.81 6.57 30.39
N TYR A 63 -41.73 6.58 29.05
CA TYR A 63 -42.89 6.37 28.18
C TYR A 63 -43.51 4.96 28.29
N ASP A 64 -42.67 3.92 28.39
CA ASP A 64 -43.13 2.53 28.55
C ASP A 64 -43.79 2.29 29.91
N GLU A 65 -43.27 2.91 30.96
CA GLU A 65 -43.75 2.81 32.34
C GLU A 65 -44.94 3.75 32.61
N GLY A 66 -45.10 4.79 31.79
CA GLY A 66 -46.19 5.76 31.89
C GLY A 66 -47.56 5.10 31.73
N LEU A 67 -48.35 5.06 32.80
CA LEU A 67 -49.72 4.52 32.79
C LEU A 67 -50.76 5.52 32.25
N ASN A 68 -50.48 6.83 32.33
CA ASN A 68 -51.39 7.90 31.95
C ASN A 68 -51.04 8.47 30.57
N GLN A 69 -52.06 8.72 29.75
CA GLN A 69 -51.90 9.32 28.42
C GLN A 69 -51.20 10.70 28.48
N PHE A 70 -51.50 11.52 29.49
CA PHE A 70 -50.84 12.81 29.67
C PHE A 70 -49.32 12.68 29.87
N VAL A 71 -48.90 11.67 30.64
CA VAL A 71 -47.47 11.39 30.86
C VAL A 71 -46.82 10.89 29.55
N LYS A 72 -47.52 10.03 28.81
CA LYS A 72 -47.05 9.55 27.50
C LYS A 72 -46.88 10.67 26.47
N ASP A 73 -47.81 11.63 26.44
CA ASP A 73 -47.77 12.75 25.51
C ASP A 73 -46.61 13.71 25.85
N ASN A 74 -46.35 13.97 27.14
CA ASN A 74 -45.20 14.75 27.58
C ASN A 74 -43.87 14.03 27.27
N CYS A 75 -43.73 12.74 27.60
CA CYS A 75 -42.53 11.97 27.27
C CYS A 75 -42.29 11.90 25.75
N ARG A 76 -43.36 11.87 24.95
CA ARG A 76 -43.26 11.95 23.47
C ARG A 76 -42.71 13.30 23.02
N ALA A 77 -43.16 14.41 23.62
CA ALA A 77 -42.65 15.74 23.30
C ALA A 77 -41.16 15.86 23.66
N GLU A 78 -40.78 15.48 24.88
CA GLU A 78 -39.39 15.51 25.36
C GLU A 78 -38.47 14.58 24.55
N PHE A 79 -38.96 13.39 24.18
CA PHE A 79 -38.24 12.48 23.28
C PHE A 79 -37.94 13.15 21.93
N ASN A 80 -38.94 13.81 21.33
CA ASN A 80 -38.76 14.49 20.04
C ASN A 80 -37.76 15.64 20.16
N GLU A 81 -37.81 16.41 21.25
CA GLU A 81 -36.86 17.50 21.51
C GLU A 81 -35.42 16.98 21.64
N LEU A 82 -35.19 15.87 22.35
CA LEU A 82 -33.87 15.24 22.49
C LEU A 82 -33.37 14.61 21.17
N MET A 83 -34.29 14.09 20.36
CA MET A 83 -33.95 13.44 19.08
C MET A 83 -33.49 14.43 18.01
N VAL A 84 -33.97 15.68 18.02
CA VAL A 84 -33.58 16.70 17.02
C VAL A 84 -32.06 17.01 17.02
N PRO A 85 -31.43 17.39 18.15
CA PRO A 85 -30.00 17.66 18.17
C PRO A 85 -29.17 16.39 17.96
N LEU A 86 -29.61 15.25 18.51
CA LEU A 86 -28.96 13.96 18.32
C LEU A 86 -28.93 13.58 16.83
N LYS A 87 -30.08 13.69 16.14
CA LYS A 87 -30.20 13.43 14.70
C LYS A 87 -29.24 14.29 13.89
N LYS A 88 -29.21 15.60 14.14
CA LYS A 88 -28.34 16.53 13.40
C LYS A 88 -26.85 16.21 13.56
N ARG A 89 -26.40 15.87 14.76
CA ARG A 89 -24.99 15.53 15.00
C ARG A 89 -24.64 14.16 14.41
N LEU A 90 -25.52 13.18 14.56
CA LEU A 90 -25.34 11.85 13.98
C LEU A 90 -25.34 11.90 12.44
N GLU A 91 -26.15 12.76 11.82
CA GLU A 91 -26.19 12.93 10.37
C GLU A 91 -24.85 13.46 9.83
N LYS A 92 -24.27 14.48 10.49
CA LYS A 92 -22.95 15.01 10.14
C LYS A 92 -21.87 13.93 10.27
N TRP A 93 -21.81 13.30 11.45
CA TRP A 93 -20.86 12.24 11.72
C TRP A 93 -21.00 11.07 10.72
N PHE A 94 -22.23 10.66 10.42
CA PHE A 94 -22.48 9.54 9.52
C PHE A 94 -22.11 9.87 8.07
N ALA A 95 -22.31 11.11 7.63
CA ALA A 95 -21.87 11.54 6.30
C ALA A 95 -20.34 11.51 6.16
N GLU A 96 -19.60 11.91 7.19
CA GLU A 96 -18.13 11.85 7.24
C GLU A 96 -17.63 10.40 7.26
N GLU A 97 -18.22 9.57 8.13
CA GLU A 97 -17.91 8.14 8.25
C GLU A 97 -18.18 7.40 6.93
N LEU A 98 -19.28 7.72 6.23
CA LEU A 98 -19.58 7.14 4.93
C LEU A 98 -18.53 7.52 3.88
N LYS A 99 -18.08 8.77 3.85
CA LYS A 99 -17.01 9.21 2.94
C LYS A 99 -15.72 8.46 3.20
N GLN A 100 -15.31 8.35 4.47
CA GLN A 100 -14.10 7.63 4.86
C GLN A 100 -14.16 6.15 4.45
N ARG A 101 -15.32 5.51 4.62
CA ARG A 101 -15.51 4.10 4.18
C ARG A 101 -15.44 3.94 2.67
N GLN A 102 -16.02 4.87 1.92
CA GLN A 102 -15.94 4.86 0.46
C GLN A 102 -14.50 5.07 -0.02
N GLU A 103 -13.75 5.96 0.62
CA GLU A 103 -12.35 6.20 0.30
C GLU A 103 -11.47 4.98 0.62
N LEU A 104 -11.66 4.36 1.78
CA LEU A 104 -10.96 3.11 2.12
C LEU A 104 -11.32 1.96 1.18
N ALA A 105 -12.57 1.90 0.71
CA ALA A 105 -12.98 0.89 -0.28
C ALA A 105 -12.28 1.12 -1.62
N LYS A 106 -12.20 2.38 -2.09
CA LYS A 106 -11.47 2.75 -3.31
C LYS A 106 -9.98 2.42 -3.20
N GLN A 107 -9.34 2.76 -2.08
CA GLN A 107 -7.93 2.44 -1.86
C GLN A 107 -7.65 0.94 -1.92
N ARG A 108 -8.55 0.11 -1.38
CA ARG A 108 -8.43 -1.35 -1.47
C ARG A 108 -8.60 -1.87 -2.89
N GLU A 109 -9.57 -1.33 -3.63
CA GLU A 109 -9.79 -1.68 -5.03
C GLU A 109 -8.59 -1.29 -5.90
N GLU A 110 -8.03 -0.09 -5.70
CA GLU A 110 -6.82 0.37 -6.38
C GLU A 110 -5.59 -0.50 -6.03
N GLU A 111 -5.41 -0.86 -4.76
CA GLU A 111 -4.31 -1.74 -4.33
C GLU A 111 -4.46 -3.16 -4.89
N GLU A 112 -5.69 -3.68 -4.97
CA GLU A 112 -5.97 -4.98 -5.56
C GLU A 112 -5.71 -4.96 -7.07
N MET A 113 -6.16 -3.92 -7.78
CA MET A 113 -5.87 -3.74 -9.20
C MET A 113 -4.37 -3.63 -9.48
N ARG A 114 -3.62 -2.91 -8.63
CA ARG A 114 -2.16 -2.86 -8.74
C ARG A 114 -1.51 -4.23 -8.57
N ARG A 115 -1.94 -5.01 -7.59
CA ARG A 115 -1.43 -6.37 -7.37
C ARG A 115 -1.77 -7.31 -8.53
N GLN A 116 -2.96 -7.19 -9.11
CA GLN A 116 -3.36 -7.97 -10.28
C GLN A 116 -2.50 -7.59 -11.49
N ALA A 117 -2.29 -6.29 -11.75
CA ALA A 117 -1.44 -5.84 -12.85
C ALA A 117 0.04 -6.27 -12.70
N GLU A 118 0.59 -6.22 -11.49
CA GLU A 118 1.94 -6.72 -11.20
C GLU A 118 2.03 -8.24 -11.41
N ALA A 119 1.01 -8.99 -11.00
CA ALA A 119 0.93 -10.45 -11.22
C ALA A 119 0.79 -10.81 -12.71
N GLU A 120 -0.02 -10.08 -13.47
CA GLU A 120 -0.17 -10.28 -14.92
C GLU A 120 1.14 -9.99 -15.65
N LYS A 121 1.84 -8.92 -15.27
CA LYS A 121 3.14 -8.58 -15.85
C LYS A 121 4.19 -9.65 -15.56
N ALA A 122 4.27 -10.15 -14.32
CA ALA A 122 5.18 -11.23 -13.96
C ALA A 122 4.87 -12.52 -14.74
N ALA A 123 3.58 -12.86 -14.90
CA ALA A 123 3.17 -14.01 -15.70
C ALA A 123 3.51 -13.85 -17.19
N GLU A 124 3.39 -12.64 -17.75
CA GLU A 124 3.77 -12.38 -19.14
C GLU A 124 5.29 -12.45 -19.35
N GLU A 125 6.08 -11.94 -18.41
CA GLU A 125 7.55 -12.06 -18.43
C GLU A 125 7.99 -13.54 -18.33
N GLU A 126 7.34 -14.34 -17.48
CA GLU A 126 7.61 -15.79 -17.37
C GLU A 126 7.28 -16.52 -18.67
N ARG A 127 6.15 -16.21 -19.32
CA ARG A 127 5.81 -16.80 -20.64
C ARG A 127 6.83 -16.43 -21.70
N LYS A 128 7.27 -15.17 -21.77
CA LYS A 128 8.29 -14.73 -22.74
C LYS A 128 9.62 -15.45 -22.52
N ALA A 129 10.04 -15.60 -21.26
CA ALA A 129 11.27 -16.33 -20.92
C ALA A 129 11.18 -17.83 -21.29
N GLU A 130 10.01 -18.45 -21.10
CA GLU A 130 9.78 -19.84 -21.50
C GLU A 130 9.76 -20.00 -23.03
N GLU A 131 9.13 -19.07 -23.76
CA GLU A 131 9.13 -19.05 -25.22
C GLU A 131 10.55 -18.89 -25.79
N GLU A 132 11.37 -18.00 -25.22
CA GLU A 132 12.78 -17.84 -25.59
C GLU A 132 13.61 -19.09 -25.32
N ARG A 133 13.40 -19.74 -24.17
CA ARG A 133 14.05 -21.03 -23.85
C ARG A 133 13.68 -22.11 -24.85
N MET A 134 12.40 -22.28 -25.14
CA MET A 134 11.92 -23.28 -26.11
C MET A 134 12.46 -23.01 -27.52
N LEU A 135 12.53 -21.74 -27.93
CA LEU A 135 13.12 -21.37 -29.22
C LEU A 135 14.61 -21.71 -29.27
N LYS A 136 15.35 -21.42 -28.20
CA LYS A 136 16.78 -21.74 -28.09
C LYS A 136 17.02 -23.24 -28.12
N GLU A 137 16.29 -24.02 -27.32
CA GLU A 137 16.38 -25.49 -27.32
C GLU A 137 16.08 -26.07 -28.71
N ARG A 138 15.08 -25.52 -29.41
CA ARG A 138 14.77 -25.93 -30.78
C ARG A 138 15.89 -25.59 -31.76
N MET A 139 16.51 -24.42 -31.63
CA MET A 139 17.65 -24.02 -32.47
C MET A 139 18.90 -24.86 -32.20
N ASP A 140 19.20 -25.13 -30.93
CA ASP A 140 20.32 -25.98 -30.51
C ASP A 140 20.13 -27.41 -31.06
N PHE A 141 18.93 -27.97 -30.95
CA PHE A 141 18.60 -29.27 -31.54
C PHE A 141 18.77 -29.31 -33.07
N LEU A 142 18.31 -28.26 -33.75
CA LEU A 142 18.39 -28.17 -35.21
C LEU A 142 19.85 -28.03 -35.67
N HIS A 143 20.66 -27.29 -34.92
CA HIS A 143 22.10 -27.17 -35.13
C HIS A 143 22.81 -28.52 -34.94
N GLU A 144 22.55 -29.22 -33.83
CA GLU A 144 23.10 -30.55 -33.57
C GLU A 144 22.74 -31.55 -34.69
N TYR A 145 21.49 -31.53 -35.16
CA TYR A 145 21.04 -32.37 -36.27
C TYR A 145 21.79 -32.09 -37.58
N LEU A 146 21.95 -30.81 -37.94
CA LEU A 146 22.64 -30.41 -39.17
C LEU A 146 24.15 -30.71 -39.13
N VAL A 147 24.78 -30.56 -37.97
CA VAL A 147 26.16 -31.01 -37.72
C VAL A 147 26.26 -32.54 -37.87
N GLY A 148 25.33 -33.29 -37.27
CA GLY A 148 25.27 -34.75 -37.39
C GLY A 148 25.10 -35.25 -38.84
N GLN A 149 24.37 -34.50 -39.68
CA GLN A 149 24.24 -34.76 -41.11
C GLN A 149 25.40 -34.26 -41.98
N LYS A 150 26.43 -33.64 -41.38
CA LYS A 150 27.58 -33.03 -42.09
C LYS A 150 27.20 -31.92 -43.07
N MET A 151 26.04 -31.29 -42.87
CA MET A 151 25.57 -30.15 -43.66
C MET A 151 26.18 -28.82 -43.15
N LEU A 152 26.69 -28.82 -41.91
CA LEU A 152 27.38 -27.71 -41.25
C LEU A 152 28.69 -28.21 -40.64
N GLU A 153 29.75 -27.40 -40.74
CA GLU A 153 31.01 -27.66 -40.01
C GLU A 153 30.81 -27.39 -38.53
N ASP A 154 31.17 -28.36 -37.68
CA ASP A 154 31.15 -28.21 -36.23
C ASP A 154 32.21 -27.19 -35.80
N LYS A 155 31.76 -25.95 -35.55
CA LYS A 155 32.59 -24.87 -35.00
C LYS A 155 32.49 -24.78 -33.48
N THR A 156 31.77 -25.70 -32.84
CA THR A 156 31.64 -25.70 -31.39
C THR A 156 33.01 -26.06 -30.81
N PRO A 157 33.67 -25.16 -30.06
CA PRO A 157 34.97 -25.47 -29.50
C PRO A 157 34.80 -26.69 -28.58
N PRO A 158 35.67 -27.71 -28.67
CA PRO A 158 35.55 -28.88 -27.82
C PRO A 158 35.50 -28.43 -26.36
N GLN A 159 34.51 -28.91 -25.60
CA GLN A 159 34.49 -28.71 -24.16
C GLN A 159 35.84 -29.19 -23.63
N ARG A 160 36.64 -28.25 -23.13
CA ARG A 160 37.93 -28.58 -22.52
C ARG A 160 37.63 -29.39 -21.27
N ILE A 161 37.76 -30.71 -21.38
CA ILE A 161 37.87 -31.59 -20.22
C ILE A 161 39.12 -31.10 -19.48
N ALA A 162 38.94 -30.47 -18.32
CA ALA A 162 40.05 -30.16 -17.44
C ALA A 162 40.57 -31.49 -16.87
N ILE A 163 41.54 -32.10 -17.56
CA ILE A 163 42.34 -33.17 -16.99
C ILE A 163 43.14 -32.55 -15.86
N THR A 164 42.78 -32.83 -14.62
CA THR A 164 43.55 -32.46 -13.45
C THR A 164 44.83 -33.30 -13.40
N THR A 165 45.94 -32.75 -13.87
CA THR A 165 47.26 -33.38 -13.68
C THR A 165 47.64 -33.32 -12.20
N GLN A 166 47.91 -34.47 -11.59
CA GLN A 166 48.52 -34.54 -10.27
C GLN A 166 49.83 -33.73 -10.24
N PRO A 167 50.10 -32.94 -9.19
CA PRO A 167 51.21 -32.01 -9.21
C PRO A 167 52.56 -32.72 -9.05
N LEU A 168 53.43 -32.56 -10.05
CA LEU A 168 54.88 -32.74 -9.90
C LEU A 168 55.43 -31.58 -9.08
N SER A 169 56.05 -31.87 -7.94
CA SER A 169 56.72 -30.88 -7.10
C SER A 169 58.00 -30.38 -7.79
N VAL A 170 57.93 -29.21 -8.40
CA VAL A 170 59.10 -28.51 -8.94
C VAL A 170 59.63 -27.57 -7.84
N LYS A 171 60.93 -27.70 -7.52
CA LYS A 171 61.62 -26.74 -6.66
C LYS A 171 61.81 -25.44 -7.44
N VAL A 172 61.14 -24.38 -7.03
CA VAL A 172 61.29 -23.05 -7.63
C VAL A 172 62.38 -22.31 -6.87
N GLU A 173 63.46 -21.94 -7.56
CA GLU A 173 64.47 -21.01 -7.02
C GLU A 173 63.90 -19.57 -7.03
N ASN A 174 64.23 -18.77 -6.02
CA ASN A 174 63.70 -17.42 -5.73
C ASN A 174 62.25 -17.32 -5.20
N ILE A 175 61.87 -18.22 -4.29
CA ILE A 175 60.63 -18.13 -3.48
C ILE A 175 60.48 -16.77 -2.79
N GLU A 176 61.57 -16.19 -2.30
CA GLU A 176 61.57 -14.90 -1.61
C GLU A 176 61.01 -13.77 -2.50
N SER A 177 61.38 -13.74 -3.77
CA SER A 177 60.88 -12.74 -4.74
C SER A 177 59.40 -12.90 -5.10
N LEU A 178 58.86 -14.12 -4.94
CA LEU A 178 57.45 -14.43 -5.17
C LEU A 178 56.63 -14.10 -3.92
N LEU A 179 57.15 -14.40 -2.73
CA LEU A 179 56.57 -13.99 -1.46
C LEU A 179 56.54 -12.46 -1.33
N GLU A 180 57.60 -11.77 -1.72
CA GLU A 180 57.66 -10.30 -1.69
C GLU A 180 56.63 -9.67 -2.64
N ARG A 181 56.45 -10.23 -3.85
CA ARG A 181 55.37 -9.80 -4.77
C ARG A 181 53.97 -10.09 -4.22
N LEU A 182 53.80 -11.21 -3.51
CA LEU A 182 52.54 -11.54 -2.86
C LEU A 182 52.21 -10.55 -1.75
N VAL A 183 53.19 -10.22 -0.90
CA VAL A 183 53.05 -9.22 0.17
C VAL A 183 52.71 -7.86 -0.42
N GLN A 184 53.42 -7.40 -1.46
CA GLN A 184 53.12 -6.14 -2.14
C GLN A 184 51.70 -6.13 -2.74
N SER A 185 51.24 -7.25 -3.30
CA SER A 185 49.86 -7.34 -3.83
C SER A 185 48.81 -7.33 -2.72
N GLN A 186 49.09 -7.94 -1.57
CA GLN A 186 48.19 -7.95 -0.42
C GLN A 186 48.13 -6.58 0.25
N GLU A 187 49.26 -5.87 0.36
CA GLU A 187 49.32 -4.50 0.85
C GLU A 187 48.56 -3.53 -0.09
N ALA A 188 48.72 -3.70 -1.41
CA ALA A 188 47.96 -2.92 -2.38
C ALA A 188 46.45 -3.19 -2.30
N MET A 189 46.06 -4.45 -2.08
CA MET A 189 44.65 -4.83 -1.89
C MET A 189 44.08 -4.27 -0.59
N ALA A 190 44.83 -4.35 0.52
CA ALA A 190 44.43 -3.78 1.80
C ALA A 190 44.26 -2.25 1.70
N ALA A 191 45.19 -1.56 1.03
CA ALA A 191 45.10 -0.11 0.80
C ALA A 191 43.92 0.27 -0.13
N ALA A 192 43.55 -0.59 -1.09
CA ALA A 192 42.34 -0.40 -1.89
C ALA A 192 41.07 -0.59 -1.05
N MET A 193 41.00 -1.64 -0.24
CA MET A 193 39.87 -1.87 0.67
C MET A 193 39.70 -0.76 1.70
N GLN A 194 40.80 -0.24 2.25
CA GLN A 194 40.79 0.91 3.17
C GLN A 194 40.16 2.14 2.50
N ARG A 195 40.58 2.48 1.27
CA ARG A 195 40.01 3.60 0.52
C ARG A 195 38.52 3.42 0.22
N HIS A 196 38.08 2.19 -0.05
CA HIS A 196 36.66 1.89 -0.24
C HIS A 196 35.87 2.04 1.07
N ALA A 197 36.43 1.59 2.19
CA ALA A 197 35.82 1.78 3.51
C ALA A 197 35.73 3.27 3.88
N ASP A 198 36.79 4.04 3.66
CA ASP A 198 36.80 5.49 3.92
C ASP A 198 35.78 6.23 3.04
N ALA A 199 35.65 5.86 1.76
CA ALA A 199 34.63 6.41 0.87
C ALA A 199 33.21 6.05 1.33
N ALA A 200 32.98 4.84 1.81
CA ALA A 200 31.69 4.43 2.35
C ALA A 200 31.33 5.19 3.64
N ILE A 201 32.32 5.45 4.51
CA ILE A 201 32.16 6.25 5.72
C ILE A 201 31.85 7.72 5.36
N GLN A 202 32.60 8.33 4.45
CA GLN A 202 32.33 9.71 4.01
C GLN A 202 30.95 9.85 3.35
N ASN A 203 30.52 8.83 2.60
CA ASN A 203 29.20 8.80 2.00
C ASN A 203 28.12 8.69 3.08
N SER A 204 28.27 7.79 4.05
CA SER A 204 27.30 7.65 5.15
C SER A 204 27.21 8.90 6.02
N GLU A 205 28.33 9.58 6.29
CA GLU A 205 28.35 10.89 6.96
C GLU A 205 27.65 11.97 6.13
N SER A 206 27.81 11.95 4.80
CA SER A 206 27.14 12.90 3.90
C SER A 206 25.63 12.68 3.88
N TRP A 207 25.19 11.42 3.85
CA TRP A 207 23.77 11.06 3.98
C TRP A 207 23.22 11.43 5.35
N ALA A 208 23.95 11.17 6.44
CA ALA A 208 23.54 11.57 7.79
C ALA A 208 23.35 13.10 7.89
N LYS A 209 24.29 13.89 7.36
CA LYS A 209 24.16 15.36 7.28
C LYS A 209 22.97 15.79 6.43
N TRP A 210 22.70 15.10 5.32
CA TRP A 210 21.53 15.36 4.49
C TRP A 210 20.23 15.09 5.26
N PHE A 211 20.11 13.95 5.96
CA PHE A 211 18.96 13.65 6.80
C PHE A 211 18.78 14.64 7.96
N GLU A 212 19.86 15.08 8.61
CA GLU A 212 19.80 16.14 9.62
C GLU A 212 19.32 17.48 9.04
N LEU A 213 19.72 17.83 7.81
CA LEU A 213 19.24 19.03 7.12
C LEU A 213 17.77 18.89 6.71
N GLU A 214 17.34 17.72 6.25
CA GLU A 214 15.95 17.40 5.91
C GLU A 214 15.05 17.50 7.16
N ASP A 215 15.50 16.95 8.30
CA ASP A 215 14.81 17.03 9.59
C ASP A 215 14.76 18.46 10.13
N LYS A 216 15.84 19.25 9.96
CA LYS A 216 15.86 20.69 10.29
C LYS A 216 14.92 21.51 9.41
N LYS A 217 14.78 21.19 8.12
CA LYS A 217 13.78 21.82 7.24
C LYS A 217 12.37 21.50 7.68
N ARG A 218 12.09 20.24 8.04
CA ARG A 218 10.80 19.83 8.63
C ARG A 218 10.49 20.60 9.91
N LYS A 219 11.47 20.77 10.80
CA LYS A 219 11.30 21.51 12.06
C LYS A 219 11.20 23.03 11.91
N ARG A 220 11.71 23.62 10.82
CA ARG A 220 11.49 25.05 10.49
C ARG A 220 10.10 25.32 9.91
N GLY A 221 9.36 24.30 9.48
CA GLY A 221 7.97 24.43 9.01
C GLY A 221 6.91 24.56 10.12
N ASP A 222 7.28 24.31 11.38
CA ASP A 222 6.34 24.34 12.51
C ASP A 222 6.43 25.62 13.37
N VAL A 223 7.32 26.56 13.04
CA VAL A 223 7.45 27.85 13.73
C VAL A 223 7.70 28.97 12.72
N GLU A 224 6.70 29.24 11.88
CA GLU A 224 6.45 30.58 11.33
C GLU A 224 5.05 30.57 10.70
N GLU A 225 4.11 31.24 11.38
CA GLU A 225 2.98 31.87 10.71
C GLU A 225 3.56 32.76 9.61
N ASP A 226 3.35 32.44 8.34
CA ASP A 226 3.10 33.52 7.38
C ASP A 226 2.34 33.06 6.15
N CYS A 227 1.40 33.91 5.79
CA CYS A 227 0.53 33.80 4.64
C CYS A 227 1.37 33.92 3.36
N ASN A 228 1.18 33.04 2.37
CA ASN A 228 0.98 33.51 0.99
C ASN A 228 0.53 32.42 0.01
N ASP A 229 -0.49 32.84 -0.73
CA ASP A 229 -1.15 32.24 -1.88
C ASP A 229 -0.22 31.98 -3.08
N GLU A 230 -0.62 30.96 -3.85
CA GLU A 230 -0.52 30.81 -5.32
C GLU A 230 0.86 30.88 -6.01
N LYS A 231 1.28 29.73 -6.58
CA LYS A 231 1.22 29.47 -8.03
C LYS A 231 1.73 28.07 -8.38
N CYS A 232 0.78 27.19 -8.71
CA CYS A 232 1.06 25.94 -9.41
C CYS A 232 1.31 26.29 -10.89
N GLY A 233 2.53 26.07 -11.38
CA GLY A 233 2.88 26.25 -12.79
C GLY A 233 2.26 25.12 -13.62
N GLN A 234 1.18 25.47 -14.32
CA GLN A 234 0.53 24.67 -15.37
C GLN A 234 1.49 24.57 -16.57
N ILE A 235 1.93 23.36 -16.90
CA ILE A 235 2.64 23.08 -18.15
C ILE A 235 1.59 22.55 -19.13
N ASP A 236 1.24 23.38 -20.11
CA ASP A 236 0.36 23.01 -21.22
C ASP A 236 1.00 21.92 -22.08
N GLU A 237 0.20 20.89 -22.36
CA GLU A 237 0.39 19.95 -23.46
C GLU A 237 0.23 20.67 -24.82
N ASP A 238 0.81 20.07 -25.86
CA ASP A 238 0.71 20.40 -27.29
C ASP A 238 1.64 21.48 -27.87
N ARG A 239 2.78 21.00 -28.38
CA ARG A 239 3.21 21.29 -29.77
C ARG A 239 4.22 20.27 -30.27
N ASN A 240 3.69 19.22 -30.88
CA ASN A 240 4.36 18.40 -31.87
C ASN A 240 4.56 19.26 -33.14
N ALA A 241 5.80 19.58 -33.48
CA ALA A 241 6.16 20.06 -34.82
C ALA A 241 7.44 19.34 -35.23
N GLY A 242 7.25 18.33 -36.08
CA GLY A 242 8.30 17.46 -36.59
C GLY A 242 9.36 18.16 -37.41
N GLY A 243 10.46 17.43 -37.60
CA GLY A 243 11.58 17.81 -38.45
C GLY A 243 12.64 16.72 -38.47
N ASP A 244 12.24 15.51 -38.86
CA ASP A 244 13.18 14.42 -39.13
C ASP A 244 13.77 14.64 -40.54
N LYS A 245 15.05 15.02 -40.59
CA LYS A 245 15.87 14.97 -41.79
C LYS A 245 17.18 14.28 -41.43
N MET A 246 17.26 13.00 -41.72
CA MET A 246 18.52 12.30 -41.91
C MET A 246 18.55 11.87 -43.37
N ASP A 247 19.26 12.65 -44.18
CA ASP A 247 19.64 12.28 -45.54
C ASP A 247 20.56 11.05 -45.47
N MET A 248 20.14 9.94 -46.08
CA MET A 248 21.03 8.84 -46.46
C MET A 248 20.98 8.71 -47.98
N GLN A 249 22.16 8.92 -48.56
CA GLN A 249 22.48 8.87 -49.98
C GLN A 249 22.27 7.48 -50.58
N GLU A 250 21.73 7.44 -51.81
CA GLU A 250 22.17 6.51 -52.85
C GLU A 250 23.18 7.23 -53.77
#